data_AF-A0A845C6C7-F1
#
_entry.id   AF-A0A845C6C7-F1
#
_cell.length_a   1.000
_cell.length_b   1.000
_cell.length_c   1.000
_cell.angle_alpha   90.00
_cell.angle_beta   90.00
_cell.angle_gamma   90.00
#
_symmetry.space_group_name_H-M   'P 1'
#
loop_
_entity.id
_entity.type
_entity.pdbx_description
1 polymer ?
#
loop_
_entity_poly.entity_id
_entity_poly.type
_entity_poly.pdbx_seq_one_letter_code
_entity_poly.pdbx_strand_id
1 'polypeptide(L)'
;MARPAKVTRILHSRDLNRAKYDRLVEIATLCGRVRGDAWQRCSGWSTAQQSPREIRDDWMAEGYDWHGLPARLGRATLLDALGDIHAGREAAKVPVRQAVWRRTEGNEEERHRLYALLKQNRWTEDSFLHRHMRKRWKGGTSRVTNQIVLEPGAYTAKVRHGRAWVHMQ
;
A
#
# COMPACT_ATOMS: atom_id res chain seq x y z
N MET A 1 23.75 -22.14 -15.19
CA MET A 1 22.36 -22.45 -14.78
C MET A 1 21.52 -21.19 -14.84
N ALA A 2 20.41 -21.18 -15.59
CA ALA A 2 19.53 -20.03 -15.67
C ALA A 2 18.82 -19.81 -14.31
N ARG A 3 18.85 -18.57 -13.81
CA ARG A 3 18.11 -18.19 -12.59
C ARG A 3 16.61 -18.40 -12.87
N PRO A 4 15.86 -19.11 -12.02
CA PRO A 4 14.43 -19.29 -12.24
C PRO A 4 13.75 -17.92 -12.31
N ALA A 5 12.98 -17.70 -13.39
CA ALA A 5 12.25 -16.45 -13.58
C ALA A 5 11.20 -16.29 -12.47
N LYS A 6 11.10 -15.09 -11.90
CA LYS A 6 10.02 -14.76 -10.96
C LYS A 6 8.72 -14.70 -11.76
N VAL A 7 7.76 -15.55 -11.40
CA VAL A 7 6.43 -15.60 -12.02
C VAL A 7 5.34 -15.42 -10.97
N THR A 8 4.31 -14.66 -11.32
CA THR A 8 3.08 -14.56 -10.51
C THR A 8 2.11 -15.63 -10.98
N ARG A 9 1.50 -16.36 -10.02
CA ARG A 9 0.48 -17.37 -10.31
C ARG A 9 -0.74 -17.13 -9.46
N ILE A 10 -1.92 -17.26 -10.07
CA ILE A 10 -3.20 -17.28 -9.37
C ILE A 10 -3.59 -18.75 -9.18
N LEU A 11 -3.90 -19.11 -7.95
CA LEU A 11 -4.28 -20.47 -7.56
C LEU A 11 -5.65 -20.42 -6.90
N HIS A 12 -6.46 -21.45 -7.14
CA HIS A 12 -7.75 -21.63 -6.49
C HIS A 12 -7.65 -22.76 -5.47
N SER A 13 -8.33 -22.60 -4.34
CA SER A 13 -8.46 -23.68 -3.37
C SER A 13 -9.28 -24.81 -3.99
N ARG A 14 -8.95 -26.04 -3.61
CA ARG A 14 -9.72 -27.23 -3.94
C ARG A 14 -10.29 -27.79 -2.65
N ASP A 15 -11.60 -27.97 -2.59
CA ASP A 15 -12.32 -28.60 -1.48
C ASP A 15 -12.01 -27.97 -0.10
N LEU A 16 -11.96 -26.63 -0.03
CA LEU A 16 -11.75 -25.92 1.24
C LEU A 16 -12.97 -26.13 2.14
N ASN A 17 -12.76 -26.75 3.30
CA ASN A 17 -13.86 -26.98 4.24
C ASN A 17 -14.44 -25.65 4.74
N ARG A 18 -15.71 -25.70 5.18
CA ARG A 18 -16.44 -24.50 5.59
C ARG A 18 -15.80 -23.79 6.78
N ALA A 19 -15.42 -24.54 7.82
CA ALA A 19 -14.81 -23.96 9.02
C ALA A 19 -13.50 -23.19 8.74
N LYS A 20 -12.64 -23.71 7.85
CA LYS A 20 -11.40 -23.03 7.44
C LYS A 20 -11.73 -21.79 6.63
N TYR A 21 -12.71 -21.87 5.74
CA TYR A 21 -13.16 -20.70 4.99
C TYR A 21 -13.66 -19.60 5.92
N ASP A 22 -14.55 -19.93 6.86
CA ASP A 22 -15.10 -18.96 7.82
C ASP A 22 -13.98 -18.32 8.66
N ARG A 23 -12.99 -19.10 9.10
CA ARG A 23 -11.81 -18.57 9.80
C ARG A 23 -10.97 -17.62 8.93
N LEU A 24 -10.79 -17.92 7.65
CA LEU A 24 -10.09 -17.03 6.72
C LEU A 24 -10.88 -15.73 6.48
N VAL A 25 -12.20 -15.79 6.39
CA VAL A 25 -13.06 -14.61 6.26
C VAL A 25 -12.95 -13.71 7.49
N GLU A 26 -12.94 -14.30 8.69
CA GLU A 26 -12.74 -13.57 9.93
C GLU A 26 -11.38 -12.85 9.95
N ILE A 27 -10.29 -13.57 9.64
CA ILE A 27 -8.95 -12.99 9.56
C ILE A 27 -8.89 -11.86 8.51
N ALA A 28 -9.47 -12.07 7.33
CA ALA A 28 -9.50 -11.07 6.27
C ALA A 28 -10.28 -9.81 6.68
N THR A 29 -11.35 -9.98 7.48
CA THR A 29 -12.13 -8.86 8.02
C THR A 29 -11.31 -8.04 9.00
N LEU A 30 -10.56 -8.68 9.91
CA LEU A 30 -9.63 -8.00 10.82
C LEU A 30 -8.51 -7.28 10.05
N CYS A 31 -7.96 -7.92 9.00
CA CYS A 31 -7.01 -7.24 8.11
C CYS A 31 -7.64 -6.01 7.44
N GLY A 32 -8.92 -6.08 7.08
CA GLY A 32 -9.68 -4.94 6.55
C GLY A 32 -9.74 -3.76 7.53
N ARG A 33 -9.81 -3.99 8.84
CA ARG A 33 -9.75 -2.93 9.86
C ARG A 33 -8.40 -2.24 9.85
N VAL A 34 -7.30 -3.01 9.89
CA VAL A 34 -5.93 -2.46 9.78
C VAL A 34 -5.75 -1.62 8.52
N ARG A 35 -6.29 -2.07 7.37
CA ARG A 35 -6.30 -1.27 6.13
C ARG A 35 -7.09 0.02 6.31
N GLY A 36 -8.27 -0.04 6.92
CA GLY A 36 -9.10 1.12 7.25
C GLY A 36 -8.33 2.15 8.06
N ASP A 37 -7.65 1.72 9.13
CA ASP A 37 -6.82 2.58 9.97
C ASP A 37 -5.67 3.21 9.18
N ALA A 38 -4.99 2.43 8.34
CA ALA A 38 -3.91 2.95 7.49
C ALA A 38 -4.41 4.03 6.54
N TRP A 39 -5.56 3.82 5.89
CA TRP A 39 -6.17 4.82 5.03
C TRP A 39 -6.59 6.08 5.79
N GLN A 40 -7.17 5.91 6.98
CA GLN A 40 -7.60 7.03 7.81
C GLN A 40 -6.43 7.88 8.30
N ARG A 41 -5.37 7.24 8.81
CA ARG A 41 -4.22 7.91 9.44
C ARG A 41 -3.17 8.38 8.44
N CYS A 42 -2.95 7.63 7.36
CA CYS A 42 -1.79 7.81 6.49
C CYS A 42 -2.10 8.33 5.08
N SER A 43 -3.37 8.59 4.74
CA SER A 43 -3.71 9.20 3.45
C SER A 43 -3.46 10.71 3.39
N GLY A 44 -3.21 11.34 4.54
CA GLY A 44 -2.91 12.76 4.65
C GLY A 44 -1.56 13.17 4.03
N TRP A 45 -1.24 14.45 4.22
CA TRP A 45 0.05 15.03 3.83
C TRP A 45 1.18 14.71 4.81
N SER A 46 0.89 14.63 6.11
CA SER A 46 1.88 14.42 7.17
C SER A 46 2.77 13.20 6.90
N THR A 47 2.19 12.15 6.34
CA THR A 47 2.86 10.89 5.99
C THR A 47 3.44 10.87 4.59
N ALA A 48 3.37 11.96 3.82
CA ALA A 48 3.80 11.97 2.43
C ALA A 48 5.32 11.93 2.26
N GLN A 49 6.06 12.38 3.27
CA GLN A 49 7.51 12.37 3.28
C GLN A 49 8.10 11.10 3.93
N GLN A 50 7.26 10.32 4.61
CA GLN A 50 7.68 9.07 5.25
C GLN A 50 7.54 7.89 4.28
N SER A 51 8.47 6.96 4.37
CA SER A 51 8.38 5.66 3.74
C SER A 51 7.37 4.76 4.47
N PRO A 52 6.79 3.75 3.79
CA PRO A 52 5.92 2.77 4.45
C PRO A 52 6.57 2.05 5.64
N ARG A 53 7.90 1.92 5.65
CA ARG A 53 8.63 1.26 6.74
C ARG A 53 8.73 2.14 7.97
N GLU A 54 9.05 3.42 7.80
CA GLU A 54 9.09 4.39 8.90
C GLU A 54 7.73 4.48 9.59
N ILE A 55 6.65 4.64 8.82
CA ILE A 55 5.28 4.68 9.37
C ILE A 55 4.94 3.40 10.16
N ARG A 56 5.32 2.22 9.63
CA ARG A 56 5.11 0.95 10.33
C ARG A 56 5.90 0.91 11.64
N ASP A 57 7.15 1.36 11.62
CA ASP A 57 8.02 1.34 12.80
C ASP A 57 7.52 2.31 13.88
N ASP A 58 6.99 3.46 13.49
CA ASP A 58 6.29 4.41 14.37
C ASP A 58 5.08 3.74 15.05
N TRP A 59 4.22 3.06 14.27
CA TRP A 59 3.05 2.36 14.83
C TRP A 59 3.43 1.24 15.81
N MET A 60 4.56 0.56 15.55
CA MET A 60 5.08 -0.44 16.47
C MET A 60 5.59 0.19 17.77
N ALA A 61 6.30 1.32 17.67
CA ALA A 61 6.79 2.06 18.83
C ALA A 61 5.65 2.63 19.68
N GLU A 62 4.54 3.02 19.05
CA GLU A 62 3.30 3.47 19.71
C GLU A 62 2.50 2.34 20.37
N GLY A 63 2.85 1.08 20.12
CA GLY A 63 2.11 -0.07 20.65
C GLY A 63 0.75 -0.29 20.00
N TYR A 64 0.65 -0.07 18.68
CA TYR A 64 -0.58 -0.21 17.91
C TYR A 64 -1.28 -1.57 18.12
N ASP A 65 -2.60 -1.54 18.38
CA ASP A 65 -3.44 -2.73 18.49
C ASP A 65 -3.80 -3.28 17.10
N TRP A 66 -3.39 -4.53 16.83
CA TRP A 66 -3.63 -5.22 15.57
C TRP A 66 -5.04 -5.83 15.45
N HIS A 67 -6.00 -5.36 16.25
CA HIS A 67 -7.38 -5.87 16.30
C HIS A 67 -7.44 -7.37 16.59
N GLY A 68 -6.52 -7.86 17.42
CA GLY A 68 -6.37 -9.30 17.74
C GLY A 68 -5.66 -10.14 16.67
N LEU A 69 -5.14 -9.54 15.59
CA LEU A 69 -4.28 -10.25 14.64
C LEU A 69 -2.89 -10.51 15.24
N PRO A 70 -2.22 -11.61 14.83
CA PRO A 70 -0.79 -11.77 15.06
C PRO A 70 -0.03 -10.58 14.44
N ALA A 71 0.91 -10.01 15.20
CA ALA A 71 1.66 -8.81 14.79
C ALA A 71 2.31 -8.97 13.41
N ARG A 72 2.82 -10.15 13.06
CA ARG A 72 3.39 -10.41 11.73
C ARG A 72 2.39 -10.20 10.60
N LEU A 73 1.15 -10.67 10.79
CA LEU A 73 0.09 -10.53 9.79
C LEU A 73 -0.44 -9.09 9.72
N GLY A 74 -0.57 -8.44 10.88
CA GLY A 74 -0.92 -7.03 10.98
C GLY A 74 0.09 -6.14 10.25
N ARG A 75 1.40 -6.33 10.48
CA ARG A 75 2.48 -5.59 9.80
C ARG A 75 2.48 -5.79 8.29
N ALA A 76 2.28 -7.02 7.83
CA ALA A 76 2.18 -7.34 6.41
C ALA A 76 1.02 -6.55 5.75
N THR A 77 -0.13 -6.56 6.42
CA THR A 77 -1.35 -5.87 5.97
C THR A 77 -1.17 -4.36 5.95
N LEU A 78 -0.52 -3.80 6.98
CA LEU A 78 -0.22 -2.37 7.05
C LEU A 78 0.70 -1.95 5.91
N LEU A 79 1.80 -2.66 5.69
CA LEU A 79 2.75 -2.34 4.62
C LEU A 79 2.12 -2.41 3.23
N ASP A 80 1.26 -3.40 2.98
CA ASP A 80 0.49 -3.52 1.76
C ASP A 80 -0.41 -2.29 1.54
N ALA A 81 -1.19 -1.91 2.56
CA ALA A 81 -2.07 -0.74 2.50
C ALA A 81 -1.30 0.57 2.30
N LEU A 82 -0.17 0.75 2.96
CA LEU A 82 0.70 1.91 2.78
C LEU A 82 1.29 1.97 1.38
N GLY A 83 1.58 0.80 0.77
CA GLY A 83 1.96 0.68 -0.63
C GLY A 83 0.87 1.21 -1.57
N ASP A 84 -0.38 0.80 -1.35
CA ASP A 84 -1.53 1.28 -2.14
C ASP A 84 -1.74 2.79 -2.00
N ILE A 85 -1.65 3.32 -0.77
CA ILE A 85 -1.76 4.76 -0.50
C ILE A 85 -0.66 5.52 -1.24
N HIS A 86 0.58 5.04 -1.18
CA HIS A 86 1.71 5.63 -1.88
C HIS A 86 1.50 5.60 -3.40
N ALA A 87 1.09 4.46 -3.96
CA ALA A 87 0.82 4.30 -5.38
C ALA A 87 -0.30 5.24 -5.85
N GLY A 88 -1.38 5.36 -5.08
CA GLY A 88 -2.47 6.30 -5.37
C GLY A 88 -2.01 7.76 -5.36
N ARG A 89 -1.14 8.13 -4.41
CA ARG A 89 -0.57 9.48 -4.33
C ARG A 89 0.34 9.77 -5.52
N GLU A 90 1.18 8.82 -5.94
CA GLU A 90 2.02 8.95 -7.13
C GLU A 90 1.17 9.06 -8.41
N ALA A 91 0.09 8.28 -8.52
CA ALA A 91 -0.84 8.38 -9.63
C ALA A 91 -1.50 9.77 -9.69
N ALA A 92 -1.83 10.37 -8.55
CA ALA A 92 -2.37 11.73 -8.49
C ALA A 92 -1.39 12.79 -9.01
N LYS A 93 -0.08 12.54 -8.99
CA LYS A 93 0.94 13.45 -9.55
C LYS A 93 0.94 13.49 -11.07
N VAL A 94 0.50 12.44 -11.75
CA VAL A 94 0.50 12.37 -13.23
C VAL A 94 -0.23 13.56 -13.87
N PRO A 95 -1.50 13.85 -13.54
CA PRO A 95 -2.18 15.03 -14.08
C PRO A 95 -1.60 16.36 -13.56
N VAL A 96 -0.96 16.37 -12.39
CA VAL A 96 -0.29 17.58 -11.87
C VAL A 96 0.96 17.89 -12.70
N ARG A 97 1.72 16.88 -13.13
CA ARG A 97 2.88 17.08 -14.02
C ARG A 97 2.48 17.74 -15.34
N GLN A 98 1.32 17.37 -15.89
CA GLN A 98 0.76 18.01 -17.09
C GLN A 98 0.31 19.46 -16.82
N ALA A 99 -0.19 19.76 -15.63
CA ALA A 99 -0.54 21.12 -15.23
C ALA A 99 0.71 22.01 -15.04
N VAL A 100 1.77 21.46 -14.43
CA VAL A 100 3.09 22.13 -14.33
C VAL A 100 3.60 22.46 -15.72
N TRP A 101 3.64 21.48 -16.63
CA TRP A 101 4.13 21.68 -18.00
C TRP A 101 3.46 22.86 -18.70
N ARG A 102 2.12 22.93 -18.66
CA ARG A 102 1.34 24.03 -19.25
C ARG A 102 1.53 25.37 -18.56
N ARG A 103 1.80 25.37 -17.26
CA ARG A 103 2.00 26.62 -16.48
C ARG A 103 3.35 27.26 -16.79
N THR A 104 4.37 26.45 -17.01
CA THR A 104 5.78 26.88 -17.11
C THR A 104 6.26 26.89 -18.55
N GLU A 105 5.36 27.14 -19.51
CA GLU A 105 5.72 27.26 -20.92
C GLU A 105 6.69 28.44 -21.10
N GLY A 106 7.84 28.19 -21.72
CA GLY A 106 8.93 29.17 -21.84
C GLY A 106 9.74 29.44 -20.56
N ASN A 107 9.46 28.75 -19.44
CA ASN A 107 10.22 28.89 -18.19
C ASN A 107 10.68 27.52 -17.66
N GLU A 108 11.86 27.10 -18.12
CA GLU A 108 12.43 25.80 -17.77
C GLU A 108 12.90 25.71 -16.30
N GLU A 109 13.44 26.80 -15.75
CA GLU A 109 13.91 26.85 -14.36
C GLU A 109 12.75 26.61 -13.39
N GLU A 110 11.62 27.29 -13.59
CA GLU A 110 10.44 27.11 -12.75
C GLU A 110 9.84 25.71 -12.92
N ARG A 111 9.86 25.17 -14.14
CA ARG A 111 9.44 23.79 -14.41
C ARG A 111 10.27 22.80 -13.58
N HIS A 112 11.59 22.95 -13.57
CA HIS A 112 12.50 22.10 -12.82
C HIS A 112 12.27 22.23 -11.30
N ARG A 113 12.09 23.45 -10.79
CA ARG A 113 11.75 23.70 -9.39
C ARG A 113 10.47 22.96 -8.97
N LEU A 114 9.40 23.11 -9.74
CA LEU A 114 8.10 22.50 -9.44
C LEU A 114 8.14 20.97 -9.54
N TYR A 115 8.87 20.41 -10.51
CA TYR A 115 9.06 18.95 -10.59
C TYR A 115 9.90 18.41 -9.43
N ALA A 116 10.93 19.12 -8.99
CA ALA A 116 11.73 18.73 -7.83
C ALA A 116 10.86 18.66 -6.56
N LEU A 117 10.07 19.71 -6.28
CA LEU A 117 9.13 19.74 -5.15
C LEU A 117 8.10 18.61 -5.23
N LEU A 118 7.52 18.38 -6.40
CA LEU A 118 6.54 17.31 -6.59
C LEU A 118 7.14 15.91 -6.40
N LYS A 119 8.38 15.69 -6.89
CA LYS A 119 9.11 14.43 -6.74
C LYS A 119 9.44 14.15 -5.27
N GLN A 120 9.88 15.17 -4.53
CA GLN A 120 10.28 15.06 -3.13
C GLN A 120 9.09 14.97 -2.16
N ASN A 121 7.84 14.93 -2.65
CA ASN A 121 6.67 15.08 -1.80
C ASN A 121 6.79 16.34 -0.92
N ARG A 122 7.15 17.48 -1.53
CA ARG A 122 7.23 18.83 -0.93
C ARG A 122 6.21 19.80 -1.57
N TRP A 123 5.13 19.25 -2.12
CA TRP A 123 4.13 20.00 -2.88
C TRP A 123 3.28 20.98 -2.04
N THR A 124 3.33 20.95 -0.70
CA THR A 124 2.65 21.97 0.13
C THR A 124 3.41 23.28 0.21
N GLU A 125 4.70 23.28 -0.12
CA GLU A 125 5.58 24.46 -0.06
C GLU A 125 5.32 25.44 -1.22
N ASP A 126 4.64 24.97 -2.27
CA ASP A 126 4.24 25.77 -3.41
C ASP A 126 2.70 25.84 -3.51
N SER A 127 2.15 27.05 -3.61
CA SER A 127 0.70 27.25 -3.60
C SER A 127 -0.01 26.62 -4.81
N PHE A 128 0.64 26.59 -5.98
CA PHE A 128 0.10 25.99 -7.19
C PHE A 128 0.08 24.47 -7.08
N LEU A 129 1.18 23.84 -6.68
CA LEU A 129 1.26 22.39 -6.46
C LEU A 129 0.32 21.95 -5.36
N HIS A 130 0.26 22.69 -4.25
CA HIS A 130 -0.62 22.38 -3.13
C HIS A 130 -2.09 22.35 -3.56
N ARG A 131 -2.52 23.35 -4.33
CA ARG A 131 -3.90 23.41 -4.85
C ARG A 131 -4.19 22.26 -5.80
N HIS A 132 -3.26 21.91 -6.69
CA HIS A 132 -3.45 20.86 -7.68
C HIS A 132 -3.44 19.47 -7.04
N MET A 133 -2.49 19.20 -6.15
CA MET A 133 -2.42 17.94 -5.41
C MET A 133 -3.66 17.75 -4.54
N ARG A 134 -4.11 18.75 -3.77
CA ARG A 134 -5.36 18.63 -2.99
C ARG A 134 -6.60 18.39 -3.83
N LYS A 135 -6.61 18.78 -5.11
CA LYS A 135 -7.72 18.46 -6.02
C LYS A 135 -7.68 17.02 -6.50
N ARG A 136 -6.48 16.49 -6.78
CA ARG A 136 -6.28 15.14 -7.36
C ARG A 136 -6.15 14.04 -6.31
N TRP A 137 -5.59 14.36 -5.16
CA TRP A 137 -5.43 13.48 -4.02
C TRP A 137 -6.31 13.98 -2.88
N LYS A 138 -7.36 13.21 -2.57
CA LYS A 138 -8.29 13.46 -1.46
C LYS A 138 -8.04 12.53 -0.27
N GLY A 139 -7.02 11.68 -0.37
CA GLY A 139 -6.96 10.47 0.43
C GLY A 139 -8.05 9.50 0.02
N GLY A 140 -8.40 8.59 0.93
CA GLY A 140 -9.38 7.56 0.65
C GLY A 140 -9.72 6.74 1.88
N THR A 141 -10.55 5.73 1.64
CA THR A 141 -10.89 4.69 2.61
C THR A 141 -10.74 3.34 1.90
N SER A 142 -10.37 2.31 2.64
CA SER A 142 -10.45 0.94 2.13
C SER A 142 -11.77 0.31 2.54
N ARG A 143 -12.42 -0.38 1.60
CA ARG A 143 -13.55 -1.28 1.85
C ARG A 143 -13.15 -2.75 1.69
N VAL A 144 -11.85 -3.02 1.54
CA VAL A 144 -11.32 -4.37 1.29
C VAL A 144 -11.33 -5.16 2.60
N THR A 145 -12.15 -6.18 2.66
CA THR A 145 -12.33 -7.06 3.84
C THR A 145 -12.13 -8.55 3.51
N ASN A 146 -11.73 -8.87 2.29
CA ASN A 146 -11.61 -10.23 1.77
C ASN A 146 -10.18 -10.58 1.32
N GLN A 147 -9.17 -9.90 1.85
CA GLN A 147 -7.77 -10.08 1.48
C GLN A 147 -6.87 -10.26 2.69
N ILE A 148 -6.03 -11.30 2.62
CA ILE A 148 -4.97 -11.62 3.60
C ILE A 148 -3.64 -11.50 2.87
N VAL A 149 -2.69 -10.76 3.44
CA VAL A 149 -1.36 -10.56 2.87
C VAL A 149 -0.33 -11.20 3.77
N LEU A 150 0.55 -12.01 3.19
CA LEU A 150 1.56 -12.75 3.92
C LEU A 150 2.94 -12.19 3.57
N GLU A 151 3.77 -11.97 4.59
CA GLU A 151 5.19 -11.63 4.41
C GLU A 151 5.96 -12.78 3.75
N PRO A 152 7.09 -12.48 3.06
CA PRO A 152 8.03 -13.51 2.66
C PRO A 152 8.42 -14.41 3.85
N GLY A 153 8.38 -15.73 3.62
CA GLY A 153 8.66 -16.72 4.66
C GLY A 153 7.57 -16.86 5.73
N ALA A 154 6.38 -16.27 5.56
CA ALA A 154 5.22 -16.56 6.41
C ALA A 154 4.45 -17.81 5.97
N TYR A 155 4.87 -18.42 4.86
CA TYR A 155 4.31 -19.66 4.39
C TYR A 155 5.39 -20.49 3.69
N THR A 156 5.15 -21.80 3.63
CA THR A 156 5.86 -22.71 2.75
C THR A 156 4.90 -23.21 1.66
N ALA A 157 5.41 -23.35 0.44
CA ALA A 157 4.64 -23.88 -0.68
C ALA A 157 5.36 -25.10 -1.27
N LYS A 158 4.63 -26.20 -1.46
CA LYS A 158 5.13 -27.40 -2.14
C LYS A 158 4.21 -27.77 -3.28
N VAL A 159 4.76 -28.06 -4.46
CA VAL A 159 3.98 -28.57 -5.59
C VAL A 159 4.07 -30.09 -5.62
N ARG A 160 2.92 -30.78 -5.57
CA ARG A 160 2.85 -32.24 -5.63
C ARG A 160 1.61 -32.65 -6.43
N HIS A 161 1.77 -33.57 -7.39
CA HIS A 161 0.70 -34.08 -8.25
C HIS A 161 -0.14 -32.97 -8.93
N GLY A 162 0.54 -31.95 -9.49
CA GLY A 162 -0.13 -30.82 -10.17
C GLY A 162 -0.86 -29.84 -9.24
N ARG A 163 -0.73 -29.98 -7.91
CA ARG A 163 -1.36 -29.10 -6.91
C ARG A 163 -0.31 -28.40 -6.07
N ALA A 164 -0.59 -27.15 -5.72
CA ALA A 164 0.20 -26.39 -4.76
C ALA A 164 -0.39 -26.54 -3.36
N TRP A 165 0.47 -26.88 -2.40
CA TRP A 165 0.14 -27.01 -0.99
C TRP A 165 0.79 -25.87 -0.24
N VAL A 166 -0.03 -24.97 0.32
CA VAL A 166 0.42 -23.80 1.07
C VAL A 166 0.21 -24.04 2.55
N HIS A 167 1.28 -23.94 3.34
CA HIS A 167 1.24 -24.06 4.80
C HIS A 167 1.70 -22.73 5.39
N MET A 168 0.82 -22.07 6.13
CA MET A 168 1.16 -20.85 6.87
C MET A 168 1.97 -21.24 8.11
N GLN A 169 3.03 -20.48 8.41
CA GLN A 169 3.90 -20.67 9.58
C GLN A 169 3.51 -19.74 10.71
#